data_AF-A0A3A0BYG5-F1
#
_entry.id   AF-A0A3A0BYG5-F1
#
_cell.length_a   1.000
_cell.length_b   1.000
_cell.length_c   1.000
_cell.angle_alpha   90.00
_cell.angle_beta   90.00
_cell.angle_gamma   90.00
#
_symmetry.space_group_name_H-M   'P 1'
#
loop_
_entity.id
_entity.type
_entity.pdbx_description
1 polymer ?
#
loop_
_entity_poly.entity_id
_entity_poly.type
_entity_poly.pdbx_seq_one_letter_code
_entity_poly.pdbx_strand_id
1 'polypeptide(L)' 'MGVRLQIDHIIPRIAGGVSRDENLCLACSSCNRAKSTQTHARDPLSRLIVPLYNPNAQKWFDHFRWTQDGTRVVGL' A
#
# COMPACT_ATOMS: atom_id res chain seq x y z
N MET A 1 14.45 -4.72 -16.91
CA MET A 1 13.03 -4.54 -17.29
C MET A 1 12.32 -3.83 -16.14
N GLY A 2 11.62 -2.73 -16.40
CA GLY A 2 10.85 -2.00 -15.38
C GLY A 2 9.38 -2.44 -15.35
N VAL A 3 8.70 -2.19 -14.23
CA VAL A 3 7.24 -2.37 -14.12
C VAL A 3 6.56 -1.03 -14.38
N ARG A 4 5.52 -1.02 -15.23
CA ARG A 4 4.72 0.20 -15.45
C ARG A 4 3.90 0.50 -14.20
N LEU A 5 4.00 1.74 -13.72
CA LEU A 5 3.26 2.23 -12.58
C LEU A 5 2.06 3.07 -13.03
N GLN A 6 1.05 3.10 -12.18
CA GLN A 6 -0.16 3.91 -12.29
C GLN A 6 -0.25 4.81 -11.06
N ILE A 7 -0.86 5.97 -11.25
CA ILE A 7 -1.26 6.82 -10.13
C ILE A 7 -2.49 6.17 -9.48
N ASP A 8 -2.39 5.91 -8.18
CA ASP A 8 -3.47 5.38 -7.36
C ASP A 8 -3.75 6.32 -6.18
N HIS A 9 -4.97 6.29 -5.68
CA HIS A 9 -5.38 7.08 -4.53
C HIS A 9 -5.23 6.26 -3.25
N ILE A 10 -4.57 6.81 -2.23
CA ILE A 10 -4.45 6.19 -0.91
C ILE A 10 -5.85 6.01 -0.31
N ILE A 11 -6.60 7.12 -0.16
CA ILE A 11 -8.03 7.12 0.08
C ILE A 11 -8.74 7.16 -1.28
N PRO A 12 -9.55 6.15 -1.66
CA PRO A 12 -10.17 6.11 -2.97
C PRO A 12 -11.22 7.21 -3.11
N ARG A 13 -11.45 7.67 -4.35
CA ARG A 13 -12.44 8.73 -4.65
C ARG A 13 -13.84 8.41 -4.13
N ILE A 14 -14.26 7.14 -4.19
CA ILE A 14 -15.57 6.70 -3.68
C ILE A 14 -15.73 6.89 -2.16
N ALA A 15 -14.61 6.94 -1.43
CA ALA A 15 -14.56 7.24 0.00
C ALA A 15 -14.23 8.72 0.28
N GLY A 16 -14.36 9.60 -0.73
CA GLY A 16 -14.11 11.04 -0.59
C GLY A 16 -12.65 11.47 -0.80
N GLY A 17 -11.77 10.57 -1.23
CA GLY A 17 -10.38 10.90 -1.50
C GLY A 17 -10.19 11.90 -2.64
N VAL A 18 -9.35 12.91 -2.42
CA VAL A 18 -9.06 13.97 -3.40
C VAL A 18 -7.86 13.63 -4.28
N SER A 19 -7.84 14.14 -5.51
CA SER A 19 -6.70 14.01 -6.43
C SER A 19 -5.64 15.08 -6.14
N ARG A 20 -4.97 14.98 -4.99
CA ARG A 20 -3.84 15.83 -4.57
C ARG A 20 -2.66 14.95 -4.21
N ASP A 21 -1.44 15.46 -4.39
CA ASP A 21 -0.19 14.70 -4.23
C ASP A 21 -0.10 13.94 -2.89
N GLU A 22 -0.57 14.56 -1.81
CA GLU A 22 -0.66 13.95 -0.47
C GLU A 22 -1.46 12.63 -0.42
N ASN A 23 -2.46 12.48 -1.29
CA ASN A 23 -3.34 11.31 -1.39
C ASN A 23 -3.03 10.43 -2.63
N LEU A 24 -2.00 10.75 -3.41
CA LEU A 24 -1.63 9.99 -4.61
C LEU A 24 -0.33 9.21 -4.38
N CYS A 25 -0.27 7.99 -4.89
CA CYS A 25 0.94 7.17 -4.89
C CYS A 25 1.10 6.41 -6.21
N LEU A 26 2.28 5.82 -6.40
CA LEU A 26 2.55 4.96 -7.55
C LEU A 26 2.33 3.48 -7.18
N ALA A 27 1.51 2.79 -7.96
CA ALA A 27 1.27 1.35 -7.81
C ALA A 27 1.35 0.64 -9.17
N CYS A 28 1.87 -0.58 -9.21
CA CYS A 28 1.74 -1.40 -10.42
C CYS A 28 0.28 -1.87 -10.60
N SER A 29 -0.08 -2.33 -11.81
CA SER A 29 -1.45 -2.74 -12.12
C SER A 29 -1.99 -3.85 -11.21
N SER A 30 -1.16 -4.81 -10.81
CA SER A 30 -1.56 -5.89 -9.90
C SER A 30 -1.80 -5.38 -8.48
N CYS A 31 -0.91 -4.55 -7.94
CA CYS A 31 -1.08 -3.96 -6.60
C CYS A 31 -2.28 -3.02 -6.55
N ASN A 32 -2.43 -2.14 -7.55
CA ASN A 32 -3.57 -1.24 -7.65
C ASN A 32 -4.90 -2.02 -7.69
N ARG A 33 -4.98 -3.07 -8.51
CA ARG A 33 -6.17 -3.94 -8.55
C ARG A 33 -6.42 -4.68 -7.25
N ALA A 34 -5.38 -5.15 -6.57
CA ALA A 34 -5.50 -5.84 -5.29
C ALA A 34 -5.99 -4.90 -4.17
N LYS A 35 -5.48 -3.66 -4.13
CA LYS A 35 -5.95 -2.61 -3.21
C LYS A 35 -7.40 -2.23 -3.53
N SER A 36 -7.69 -1.90 -4.79
CA SER A 36 -9.01 -1.43 -5.23
C SER A 36 -9.47 -0.27 -4.33
N THR A 37 -10.69 -0.34 -3.79
CA THR A 37 -11.26 0.65 -2.88
C THR A 37 -10.94 0.41 -1.40
N GLN A 38 -10.07 -0.55 -1.08
CA GLN A 38 -9.74 -0.86 0.31
C GLN A 38 -8.78 0.20 0.87
N THR A 39 -9.03 0.60 2.12
CA THR A 39 -8.16 1.46 2.93
C THR A 39 -7.62 0.73 4.16
N HIS A 40 -8.20 -0.43 4.48
CA HIS A 40 -7.86 -1.26 5.63
C HIS A 40 -7.80 -2.73 5.19
N ALA A 41 -7.04 -3.53 5.91
CA ALA A 41 -7.03 -4.98 5.78
C ALA A 41 -6.95 -5.63 7.16
N ARG A 42 -7.31 -6.91 7.22
CA ARG A 42 -7.15 -7.70 8.43
C ARG A 42 -5.71 -8.15 8.57
N ASP A 43 -5.06 -7.77 9.65
CA ASP A 43 -3.73 -8.27 9.98
C ASP A 43 -3.82 -9.77 10.34
N PRO A 44 -3.10 -10.66 9.64
CA PRO A 44 -3.16 -12.09 9.91
C PRO A 44 -2.68 -12.48 11.32
N LEU A 45 -1.78 -11.70 11.93
CA LEU A 45 -1.22 -11.99 13.25
C LEU A 45 -2.15 -11.55 14.38
N SER A 46 -2.44 -10.25 14.48
CA SER A 46 -3.29 -9.69 15.55
C SER A 46 -4.78 -9.92 15.32
N ARG A 47 -5.19 -10.27 14.09
CA ARG A 47 -6.58 -10.43 13.66
C ARG A 47 -7.41 -9.14 13.65
N LEU A 48 -6.78 -7.99 13.92
CA LEU A 48 -7.39 -6.67 13.91
C LEU A 48 -7.52 -6.13 12.49
N ILE A 49 -8.49 -5.25 12.27
CA ILE A 49 -8.58 -4.45 11.05
C ILE A 49 -7.68 -3.24 11.23
N VAL A 50 -6.65 -3.12 10.39
CA VAL A 50 -5.64 -2.06 10.45
C VAL A 50 -5.58 -1.31 9.12
N PRO A 51 -5.19 -0.03 9.12
CA PRO A 51 -5.02 0.73 7.88
C PRO A 51 -3.95 0.10 6.99
N LEU A 52 -4.16 0.18 5.68
CA LEU A 52 -3.13 -0.16 4.70
C LEU A 52 -1.97 0.84 4.79
N TYR A 53 -0.78 0.38 4.41
CA TYR A 53 0.42 1.20 4.40
C TYR A 53 0.27 2.43 3.49
N ASN A 54 0.64 3.60 4.03
CA ASN A 54 0.67 4.87 3.31
C ASN A 54 2.12 5.27 2.98
N PRO A 55 2.56 5.11 1.71
CA PRO A 55 3.93 5.42 1.32
C PRO A 55 4.31 6.91 1.43
N ASN A 56 3.34 7.81 1.51
CA ASN A 56 3.59 9.25 1.62
C ASN A 56 3.84 9.70 3.06
N ALA A 57 3.36 8.94 4.05
CA ALA A 57 3.40 9.31 5.46
C ALA A 57 4.26 8.35 6.32
N GLN A 58 4.50 7.13 5.84
CA GLN A 58 5.18 6.09 6.60
C GLN A 58 6.53 5.76 5.96
N LYS A 59 7.55 5.51 6.81
CA LYS A 59 8.88 5.10 6.36
C LYS A 59 8.88 3.58 6.16
N TRP A 60 9.29 3.13 4.97
CA TRP A 60 9.26 1.71 4.62
C TRP A 60 9.99 0.82 5.64
N PHE A 61 11.19 1.22 6.06
CA PHE A 61 12.04 0.44 6.96
C PHE A 61 11.54 0.38 8.41
N ASP A 62 10.55 1.18 8.78
CA ASP A 62 9.90 1.11 10.10
C ASP A 62 8.79 0.05 10.12
N HIS A 63 8.34 -0.42 8.95
CA HIS A 63 7.18 -1.31 8.81
C HIS A 63 7.50 -2.64 8.12
N PHE A 64 8.48 -2.65 7.21
CA PHE A 64 8.76 -3.79 6.37
C PHE A 64 10.26 -4.07 6.26
N ARG A 65 10.56 -5.35 6.04
CA ARG A 65 11.90 -5.80 5.60
C ARG A 65 11.77 -6.88 4.54
N TRP A 66 12.87 -7.09 3.83
CA TRP A 66 13.02 -8.28 3.01
C TRP A 66 13.34 -9.50 3.87
N THR A 67 12.89 -10.67 3.43
CA THR A 67 13.44 -11.95 3.91
C THR A 67 14.91 -12.06 3.54
N GLN A 68 15.66 -12.91 4.25
CA GLN A 68 17.12 -13.03 4.06
C GLN A 68 17.51 -13.43 2.63
N ASP A 69 16.66 -14.19 1.94
CA ASP A 69 16.80 -14.59 0.54
C ASP A 69 16.35 -13.52 -0.46
N GLY A 70 15.80 -12.40 -0.01
CA GLY A 70 15.36 -11.28 -0.86
C GLY A 70 14.11 -11.55 -1.70
N THR A 71 13.37 -12.63 -1.43
CA THR A 71 12.24 -13.05 -2.29
C THR A 71 10.88 -12.53 -1.81
N ARG A 72 10.76 -12.14 -0.53
CA ARG A 72 9.50 -11.72 0.08
C ARG A 72 9.69 -10.49 0.94
N VAL A 73 8.65 -9.64 0.95
CA VAL A 73 8.49 -8.57 1.93
C VAL A 73 7.69 -9.12 3.11
N VAL A 74 8.17 -8.86 4.32
CA VAL A 74 7.49 -9.21 5.58
C VAL A 74 7.34 -7.98 6.46
N GLY A 75 6.28 -7.96 7.27
CA GLY A 75 6.11 -6.96 8.34
C GLY A 75 7.15 -7.16 9.46
N LEU A 76 7.50 -6.07 10.14
CA LEU A 76 8.36 -6.06 11.32
C LEU A 76 7.60 -6.37 12.61
#